data_AF-B6XST0-F1
#
_entry.id   AF-B6XST0-F1
#
_cell.length_a   1.000
_cell.length_b   1.000
_cell.length_c   1.000
_cell.angle_alpha   90.00
_cell.angle_beta   90.00
_cell.angle_gamma   90.00
#
_symmetry.space_group_name_H-M   'P 1'
#
loop_
_entity.id
_entity.type
_entity.pdbx_description
1 polymer ?
#
loop_
_entity_poly.entity_id
_entity_poly.type
_entity_poly.pdbx_seq_one_letter_code
_entity_poly.pdbx_strand_id
1 'polypeptide(L)'
;MNLSGTLKSIQQGMTNTKIPFARTPKVNNRTASPALYVTMPWAIIIYSCMVFYADTFSHNWGNAVFAGFNAVVTFWALTALDRISVRHCCGCRKIAGKGALMTQHNDWSAMQQSSYHDMQVDSLGAFSARNPLDSLAVTAPGRTRCVNAENPTGGKGTAATAASALGPSRKGSPCIQTVKAGESVTLMNVDGPGVIRHIWMTVTDRTSPTGPNVLRNLILEFYWDGEETPSVQCPIGDFFCCGHAQACRVNSMPVVVVPNRGFNCYFSMPFEHARIVLRNDHNEDVPAFFYQIDYTEYDSLPAGTMRFHAQWRRERVTELARDYVVLDGVQGRGAYIGTYLALTALESRWWGEGEVKMYIDGDDQYPTWCSTGAEDYFGGAWSFADFDEHGRMHEQTFCAPYVGFPFYSQRLASHRESAYWDVNTPVTRGLYRWHIPDPIYFEHDLRVEWQQIGTEEGGNFERQDDVASVAYWYQLEPHTPFTPIGDRHFRQPR
;
A
#
# COMPACT_ATOMS: atom_id res chain seq x y z
N MET A 1 -4.39 -19.26 12.08
CA MET A 1 -5.00 -20.51 11.57
C MET A 1 -6.49 -20.50 11.86
N ASN A 2 -7.34 -20.91 10.92
CA ASN A 2 -8.80 -20.85 11.09
C ASN A 2 -9.30 -22.05 11.92
N LEU A 3 -9.42 -21.86 13.24
CA LEU A 3 -9.80 -22.90 14.22
C LEU A 3 -11.15 -23.58 13.91
N SER A 4 -12.06 -22.87 13.25
CA SER A 4 -13.40 -23.34 12.88
C SER A 4 -13.35 -24.49 11.85
N GLY A 5 -12.41 -24.45 10.91
CA GLY A 5 -12.24 -25.51 9.91
C GLY A 5 -11.67 -26.80 10.50
N THR A 6 -10.74 -26.68 11.44
CA THR A 6 -10.14 -27.80 12.16
C THR A 6 -11.16 -28.51 13.04
N LEU A 7 -11.95 -27.77 13.82
CA LEU A 7 -12.99 -28.32 14.69
C LEU A 7 -14.08 -29.06 13.90
N LYS A 8 -14.52 -28.51 12.76
CA LYS A 8 -15.49 -29.18 11.87
C LYS A 8 -14.94 -30.45 11.22
N SER A 9 -13.64 -30.48 10.92
CA SER A 9 -12.98 -31.68 10.37
C SER A 9 -12.89 -32.81 11.40
N ILE A 10 -12.60 -32.46 12.66
CA ILE A 10 -12.61 -33.41 13.79
C ILE A 10 -14.02 -33.98 14.00
N GLN A 11 -15.04 -33.10 14.03
CA GLN A 11 -16.44 -33.51 14.18
C GLN A 11 -16.89 -34.45 13.05
N GLN A 12 -16.49 -34.16 11.81
CA GLN A 12 -16.81 -35.00 10.66
C GLN A 12 -16.13 -36.38 10.73
N GLY A 13 -14.89 -36.46 11.23
CA GLY A 13 -14.19 -37.72 11.47
C GLY A 13 -14.84 -38.60 12.55
N MET A 14 -15.38 -37.99 13.61
CA MET A 14 -16.04 -38.72 14.70
C MET A 14 -17.46 -39.18 14.35
N THR A 15 -18.20 -38.39 13.57
CA THR A 15 -19.63 -38.62 13.31
C THR A 15 -19.92 -39.38 12.03
N ASN A 16 -18.94 -39.49 11.12
CA ASN A 16 -19.08 -40.11 9.80
C ASN A 16 -20.19 -39.48 8.92
N THR A 17 -20.66 -38.29 9.28
CA THR A 17 -21.69 -37.53 8.55
C THR A 17 -21.08 -36.36 7.79
N LYS A 18 -21.47 -36.13 6.54
CA LYS A 18 -20.99 -35.02 5.72
C LYS A 18 -21.58 -33.69 6.22
N ILE A 19 -20.72 -32.78 6.64
CA ILE A 19 -21.11 -31.43 7.06
C ILE A 19 -20.90 -30.48 5.85
N PRO A 20 -21.87 -29.62 5.50
CA PRO A 20 -21.74 -28.73 4.35
C PRO A 20 -20.69 -27.64 4.61
N PHE A 21 -19.56 -27.70 3.91
CA PHE A 21 -18.64 -26.58 3.78
C PHE A 21 -19.15 -25.63 2.69
N ALA A 22 -19.07 -24.32 2.94
CA ALA A 22 -19.20 -23.32 1.88
C ALA A 22 -18.09 -23.58 0.85
N ARG A 23 -18.48 -23.91 -0.39
CA ARG A 23 -17.52 -24.30 -1.43
C ARG A 23 -16.87 -23.06 -2.04
N THR A 24 -15.55 -22.96 -1.98
CA THR A 24 -14.78 -22.19 -2.97
C THR A 24 -14.87 -22.89 -4.33
N PRO A 25 -14.85 -22.14 -5.46
CA PRO A 25 -15.07 -22.70 -6.79
C PRO A 25 -14.00 -23.74 -7.14
N LYS A 26 -14.40 -24.89 -7.69
CA LYS A 26 -13.46 -25.94 -8.08
C LYS A 26 -12.79 -25.60 -9.41
N VAL A 27 -11.48 -25.36 -9.37
CA VAL A 27 -10.62 -25.28 -10.55
C VAL A 27 -10.31 -26.70 -11.06
N ASN A 28 -10.38 -26.91 -12.37
CA ASN A 28 -10.30 -28.23 -13.01
C ASN A 28 -8.90 -28.87 -13.07
N ASN A 29 -7.85 -28.21 -12.58
CA ASN A 29 -6.51 -28.78 -12.47
C ASN A 29 -6.19 -29.09 -11.00
N ARG A 30 -6.41 -30.34 -10.58
CA ARG A 30 -5.93 -30.79 -9.27
C ARG A 30 -4.46 -31.18 -9.38
N THR A 31 -3.61 -30.49 -8.64
CA THR A 31 -2.26 -30.98 -8.33
C THR A 31 -2.41 -32.32 -7.60
N ALA A 32 -1.84 -33.39 -8.15
CA ALA A 32 -1.80 -34.68 -7.46
C ALA A 32 -1.07 -34.50 -6.12
N SER A 33 -1.62 -35.04 -5.02
CA SER A 33 -0.94 -35.00 -3.73
C SER A 33 0.44 -35.63 -3.86
N PRO A 34 1.53 -34.91 -3.50
CA PRO A 34 2.87 -35.47 -3.57
C PRO A 34 2.96 -36.79 -2.81
N ALA A 35 3.67 -37.78 -3.35
CA ALA A 35 3.72 -39.14 -2.81
C ALA A 35 4.08 -39.19 -1.31
N LEU A 36 4.91 -38.25 -0.85
CA LEU A 36 5.28 -38.09 0.55
C LEU A 36 4.06 -37.96 1.48
N TYR A 37 3.04 -37.18 1.09
CA TYR A 37 1.85 -36.98 1.92
C TYR A 37 0.96 -38.24 2.02
N VAL A 38 1.14 -39.18 1.08
CA VAL A 38 0.42 -40.46 1.08
C VAL A 38 1.20 -41.52 1.87
N THR A 39 2.53 -41.51 1.81
CA THR A 39 3.39 -42.54 2.41
C THR A 39 3.85 -42.23 3.84
N MET A 40 4.01 -40.96 4.20
CA MET A 40 4.53 -40.55 5.50
C MET A 40 3.66 -40.97 6.70
N PRO A 41 2.31 -40.95 6.63
CA PRO A 41 1.46 -41.47 7.71
C PRO A 41 1.69 -42.95 8.00
N TRP A 42 1.96 -43.77 6.98
CA TRP A 42 2.30 -45.19 7.17
C TRP A 42 3.66 -45.37 7.84
N ALA A 43 4.65 -44.54 7.48
CA ALA A 43 5.95 -44.55 8.13
C ALA A 43 5.85 -44.19 9.62
N ILE A 44 5.00 -43.21 9.98
CA ILE A 44 4.74 -42.83 11.37
C ILE A 44 4.12 -43.98 12.17
N ILE A 45 3.15 -44.70 11.58
CA ILE A 45 2.53 -45.87 12.23
C ILE A 45 3.57 -46.98 12.46
N ILE A 46 4.35 -47.33 11.44
CA ILE A 46 5.37 -48.38 11.53
C ILE A 46 6.40 -48.03 12.61
N TYR A 47 6.92 -46.80 12.59
CA TYR A 47 7.87 -46.33 13.58
C TYR A 47 7.28 -46.36 15.00
N SER A 48 6.04 -45.89 15.16
CA SER A 48 5.35 -45.90 16.46
C SER A 48 5.13 -47.33 16.98
N CYS A 49 4.81 -48.29 16.12
CA CYS A 49 4.72 -49.71 16.50
C CYS A 49 6.08 -50.30 16.89
N MET A 50 7.17 -49.92 16.19
CA MET A 50 8.53 -50.36 16.54
C MET A 50 8.98 -49.81 17.89
N VAL A 51 8.73 -48.52 18.16
CA VAL A 51 9.03 -47.89 19.45
C VAL A 51 8.20 -48.53 20.56
N PHE A 52 6.90 -48.74 20.34
CA PHE A 52 6.05 -49.44 21.30
C PHE A 52 6.61 -50.83 21.65
N TYR A 53 7.01 -51.61 20.65
CA TYR A 53 7.59 -52.93 20.84
C TYR A 53 8.89 -52.82 21.66
N ALA A 54 9.86 -52.02 21.21
CA ALA A 54 11.16 -51.88 21.85
C ALA A 54 11.07 -51.40 23.31
N ASP A 55 10.19 -50.43 23.58
CA ASP A 55 10.02 -49.85 24.91
C ASP A 55 9.23 -50.74 25.86
N THR A 56 8.35 -51.60 25.34
CA THR A 56 7.67 -52.65 26.13
C THR A 56 8.68 -53.68 26.65
N PHE A 57 9.63 -54.11 25.81
CA PHE A 57 10.71 -55.02 26.23
C PHE A 57 11.73 -54.37 27.16
N SER A 58 11.90 -53.05 27.07
CA SER A 58 12.81 -52.28 27.92
C SER A 58 12.15 -51.76 29.21
N HIS A 59 10.91 -52.16 29.49
CA HIS A 59 10.10 -51.70 30.63
C HIS A 59 9.93 -50.17 30.72
N ASN A 60 10.07 -49.45 29.61
CA ASN A 60 9.87 -48.01 29.53
C ASN A 60 8.40 -47.70 29.18
N TRP A 61 7.53 -47.92 30.18
CA TRP A 61 6.09 -47.90 29.99
C TRP A 61 5.52 -46.54 29.55
N GLY A 62 6.15 -45.43 29.95
CA GLY A 62 5.71 -44.09 29.56
C GLY A 62 5.81 -43.87 28.04
N ASN A 63 6.96 -44.21 27.46
CA ASN A 63 7.17 -44.10 26.03
C ASN A 63 6.38 -45.14 25.24
N ALA A 64 6.26 -46.37 25.76
CA ALA A 64 5.42 -47.39 25.15
C ALA A 64 3.96 -46.92 25.03
N VAL A 65 3.35 -46.44 26.11
CA VAL A 65 1.96 -45.96 26.05
C VAL A 65 1.79 -44.81 25.06
N PHE A 66 2.73 -43.86 25.02
CA PHE A 66 2.69 -42.75 24.07
C PHE A 66 2.82 -43.21 22.62
N ALA A 67 3.76 -44.12 22.32
CA ALA A 67 3.95 -44.67 20.99
C ALA A 67 2.75 -45.51 20.53
N GLY A 68 2.18 -46.33 21.44
CA GLY A 68 0.97 -47.11 21.17
C GLY A 68 -0.24 -46.23 20.87
N PHE A 69 -0.45 -45.16 21.63
CA PHE A 69 -1.51 -44.18 21.38
C PHE A 69 -1.37 -43.53 20.00
N ASN A 70 -0.17 -43.08 19.63
CA ASN A 70 0.08 -42.47 18.33
C ASN A 70 -0.13 -43.44 17.17
N ALA A 71 0.28 -44.71 17.32
CA ALA A 71 0.04 -45.73 16.31
C ALA A 71 -1.47 -45.95 16.06
N VAL A 72 -2.25 -46.08 17.14
CA VAL A 72 -3.71 -46.31 17.04
C VAL A 72 -4.45 -45.12 16.46
N VAL A 73 -4.19 -43.91 16.94
CA VAL A 73 -4.89 -42.70 16.49
C VAL A 73 -4.53 -42.38 15.03
N THR A 74 -3.27 -42.53 14.64
CA THR A 74 -2.84 -42.28 13.25
C THR A 74 -3.43 -43.32 12.29
N PHE A 75 -3.49 -44.60 12.70
CA PHE A 75 -4.13 -45.65 11.91
C PHE A 75 -5.65 -45.45 11.79
N TRP A 76 -6.31 -45.05 12.88
CA TRP A 76 -7.72 -44.72 12.86
C TRP A 76 -8.02 -43.53 11.94
N ALA A 77 -7.21 -42.47 12.01
CA ALA A 77 -7.35 -41.29 11.14
C ALA A 77 -7.19 -41.67 9.66
N LEU A 78 -6.18 -42.48 9.32
CA LEU A 78 -5.96 -42.97 7.96
C LEU A 78 -7.18 -43.76 7.45
N THR A 79 -7.67 -44.73 8.23
CA THR A 79 -8.79 -45.59 7.81
C THR A 79 -10.14 -44.86 7.78
N ALA A 80 -10.35 -43.90 8.67
CA ALA A 80 -11.52 -43.03 8.67
C ALA A 80 -11.53 -42.09 7.45
N LEU A 81 -10.38 -41.53 7.08
CA LEU A 81 -10.24 -40.67 5.90
C LEU A 81 -10.31 -41.46 4.58
N ASP A 82 -9.81 -42.71 4.55
CA ASP A 82 -9.85 -43.57 3.35
C ASP A 82 -11.29 -43.94 2.97
N ARG A 83 -12.15 -44.19 3.97
CA ARG A 83 -13.60 -44.43 3.76
C ARG A 83 -14.33 -43.21 3.18
N ILE A 84 -13.78 -42.01 3.33
CA ILE A 84 -14.39 -40.76 2.87
C ILE A 84 -13.81 -40.30 1.51
N SER A 85 -12.55 -40.65 1.19
CA SER A 85 -11.84 -40.13 0.01
C SER A 85 -11.49 -41.15 -1.09
N VAL A 86 -11.37 -42.45 -0.84
CA VAL A 86 -10.84 -43.40 -1.86
C VAL A 86 -11.88 -43.99 -2.81
N ARG A 87 -13.18 -43.81 -2.57
CA ARG A 87 -14.20 -44.22 -3.57
C ARG A 87 -14.23 -43.38 -4.86
N HIS A 88 -13.44 -42.30 -4.98
CA HIS A 88 -13.47 -41.42 -6.16
C HIS A 88 -12.10 -41.12 -6.82
N CYS A 89 -11.01 -41.77 -6.40
CA CYS A 89 -9.68 -41.53 -6.99
C CYS A 89 -9.07 -42.70 -7.76
N CYS A 90 -9.68 -43.90 -7.75
CA CYS A 90 -9.23 -45.01 -8.59
C CYS A 90 -10.28 -45.30 -9.67
N GLY A 91 -9.94 -44.98 -10.92
CA GLY A 91 -10.77 -45.29 -12.08
C GLY A 91 -11.01 -46.80 -12.22
N CYS A 92 -12.28 -47.20 -12.22
CA CYS A 92 -12.70 -48.53 -12.65
C CYS A 92 -13.60 -48.38 -13.88
N ARG A 93 -13.00 -48.53 -15.07
CA ARG A 93 -13.72 -48.88 -16.32
C ARG A 93 -14.17 -50.34 -16.20
N LYS A 94 -15.47 -50.60 -16.40
CA LYS A 94 -16.19 -51.85 -16.78
C LYS A 94 -17.58 -51.80 -16.09
N ILE A 95 -18.75 -52.09 -16.66
CA ILE A 95 -19.24 -52.76 -17.88
C ILE A 95 -20.69 -52.28 -18.09
N ALA A 96 -21.14 -52.27 -19.35
CA ALA A 96 -22.50 -51.97 -19.78
C ALA A 96 -23.57 -52.92 -19.20
N GLY A 97 -24.80 -52.43 -19.00
CA GLY A 97 -25.98 -53.30 -18.96
C GLY A 97 -27.16 -52.84 -18.09
N LYS A 98 -28.25 -52.46 -18.78
CA LYS A 98 -29.68 -52.66 -18.43
C LYS A 98 -30.25 -52.00 -17.16
N GLY A 99 -31.18 -51.08 -17.40
CA GLY A 99 -32.60 -51.35 -17.09
C GLY A 99 -33.28 -50.64 -15.91
N ALA A 100 -34.38 -49.95 -16.24
CA ALA A 100 -35.64 -49.81 -15.48
C ALA A 100 -35.65 -48.91 -14.22
N LEU A 101 -36.35 -47.76 -14.29
CA LEU A 101 -37.70 -47.50 -13.71
C LEU A 101 -37.63 -47.28 -12.18
N MET A 102 -38.25 -46.29 -11.52
CA MET A 102 -39.48 -45.54 -11.80
C MET A 102 -39.53 -44.33 -10.83
N THR A 103 -39.97 -43.20 -11.36
CA THR A 103 -40.72 -42.06 -10.78
C THR A 103 -40.92 -41.91 -9.26
N GLN A 104 -40.71 -40.70 -8.73
CA GLN A 104 -41.85 -39.83 -8.36
C GLN A 104 -41.43 -38.36 -8.19
N HIS A 105 -42.30 -37.49 -8.73
CA HIS A 105 -42.26 -36.03 -8.70
C HIS A 105 -42.21 -35.45 -7.27
N ASN A 106 -41.49 -34.34 -7.12
CA ASN A 106 -41.99 -33.16 -6.42
C ASN A 106 -41.29 -31.90 -6.96
N ASP A 107 -42.09 -30.85 -7.10
CA ASP A 107 -41.85 -29.58 -7.79
C ASP A 107 -40.54 -28.87 -7.42
N TRP A 108 -39.77 -28.50 -8.46
CA TRP A 108 -38.59 -27.64 -8.38
C TRP A 108 -38.76 -26.29 -9.12
N SER A 109 -39.97 -25.96 -9.57
CA SER A 109 -40.24 -24.79 -10.41
C SER A 109 -40.40 -23.47 -9.65
N ALA A 110 -40.28 -23.43 -8.31
CA ALA A 110 -40.44 -22.20 -7.52
C ALA A 110 -39.19 -21.72 -6.76
N MET A 111 -38.04 -22.41 -6.85
CA MET A 111 -36.79 -21.99 -6.18
C MET A 111 -35.53 -22.15 -7.06
N GLN A 112 -35.69 -21.99 -8.38
CA GLN A 112 -34.57 -22.02 -9.34
C GLN A 112 -34.39 -20.69 -10.10
N GLN A 113 -34.89 -19.58 -9.55
CA GLN A 113 -34.78 -18.25 -10.15
C GLN A 113 -33.74 -17.32 -9.50
N SER A 114 -32.76 -17.83 -8.72
CA SER A 114 -31.77 -16.97 -8.06
C SER A 114 -30.30 -17.36 -8.24
N SER A 115 -29.95 -18.33 -9.09
CA SER A 115 -28.53 -18.69 -9.24
C SER A 115 -28.18 -19.33 -10.58
N TYR A 116 -28.75 -18.80 -11.66
CA TYR A 116 -28.13 -18.84 -12.96
C TYR A 116 -27.55 -17.44 -13.21
N HIS A 117 -26.23 -17.31 -13.07
CA HIS A 117 -25.51 -16.19 -13.66
C HIS A 117 -25.55 -16.38 -15.18
N ASP A 118 -26.65 -15.95 -15.79
CA ASP A 118 -26.65 -15.63 -17.21
C ASP A 118 -25.63 -14.50 -17.44
N MET A 119 -24.93 -14.58 -18.57
CA MET A 119 -24.30 -13.43 -19.19
C MET A 119 -25.40 -12.39 -19.44
N GLN A 120 -25.60 -11.49 -18.49
CA GLN A 120 -26.34 -10.26 -18.75
C GLN A 120 -25.44 -9.35 -19.58
N VAL A 121 -25.63 -9.46 -20.89
CA VAL A 121 -25.42 -8.34 -21.79
C VAL A 121 -26.50 -7.33 -21.40
N ASP A 122 -26.11 -6.24 -20.74
CA ASP A 122 -27.05 -5.13 -20.55
C ASP A 122 -27.60 -4.73 -21.91
N SER A 123 -28.83 -4.20 -21.95
CA SER A 123 -29.60 -3.87 -23.18
C SER A 123 -28.91 -2.92 -24.20
N LEU A 124 -27.64 -2.57 -23.96
CA LEU A 124 -26.75 -1.77 -24.80
C LEU A 124 -25.50 -2.52 -25.32
N GLY A 125 -25.34 -3.82 -25.08
CA GLY A 125 -24.26 -4.60 -25.71
C GLY A 125 -22.85 -4.36 -25.16
N ALA A 126 -22.70 -3.66 -24.03
CA ALA A 126 -21.40 -3.40 -23.42
C ALA A 126 -21.01 -4.53 -22.46
N PHE A 127 -19.76 -4.98 -22.54
CA PHE A 127 -19.10 -5.72 -21.45
C PHE A 127 -19.23 -4.87 -20.17
N SER A 128 -20.02 -5.30 -19.18
CA SER A 128 -19.95 -4.67 -17.86
C SER A 128 -18.55 -4.92 -17.33
N ALA A 129 -17.66 -3.94 -17.30
CA ALA A 129 -16.33 -4.09 -16.73
C ALA A 129 -16.49 -4.42 -15.23
N ARG A 130 -16.28 -5.69 -14.84
CA ARG A 130 -16.49 -6.14 -13.44
C ARG A 130 -15.25 -5.91 -12.58
N ASN A 131 -14.11 -5.63 -13.21
CA ASN A 131 -12.84 -5.31 -12.56
C ASN A 131 -12.02 -4.32 -13.44
N PRO A 132 -10.96 -3.68 -12.90
CA PRO A 132 -10.15 -2.72 -13.65
C PRO A 132 -9.54 -3.27 -14.95
N LEU A 133 -9.19 -4.56 -15.02
CA LEU A 133 -8.64 -5.19 -16.22
C LEU A 133 -9.69 -5.35 -17.32
N ASP A 134 -10.92 -5.68 -16.96
CA ASP A 134 -12.03 -5.77 -17.93
C ASP A 134 -12.33 -4.39 -18.54
N SER A 135 -12.16 -3.31 -17.76
CA SER A 135 -12.38 -1.95 -18.24
C SER A 135 -11.41 -1.54 -19.35
N LEU A 136 -10.20 -2.13 -19.37
CA LEU A 136 -9.21 -1.90 -20.43
C LEU A 136 -9.58 -2.59 -21.75
N ALA A 137 -10.44 -3.60 -21.72
CA ALA A 137 -10.90 -4.31 -22.93
C ALA A 137 -12.03 -3.57 -23.66
N VAL A 138 -12.56 -2.50 -23.07
CA VAL A 138 -13.61 -1.66 -23.65
C VAL A 138 -12.98 -0.36 -24.16
N THR A 139 -13.38 0.07 -25.36
CA THR A 139 -12.91 1.34 -25.92
C THR A 139 -13.34 2.51 -25.04
N ALA A 140 -12.39 3.29 -24.54
CA ALA A 140 -12.64 4.53 -23.84
C ALA A 140 -12.25 5.73 -24.71
N PRO A 141 -12.99 6.86 -24.65
CA PRO A 141 -12.55 8.10 -25.28
C PRO A 141 -11.28 8.62 -24.60
N GLY A 142 -10.53 9.45 -25.32
CA GLY A 142 -9.34 10.11 -24.79
C GLY A 142 -8.14 10.00 -25.72
N ARG A 143 -7.19 10.92 -25.56
CA ARG A 143 -5.97 10.99 -26.37
C ARG A 143 -4.77 11.00 -25.44
N THR A 144 -3.93 9.98 -25.53
CA THR A 144 -2.71 9.90 -24.71
C THR A 144 -1.72 10.97 -25.12
N ARG A 145 -1.14 11.61 -24.09
CA ARG A 145 -0.08 12.60 -24.18
C ARG A 145 0.95 12.30 -23.08
N CYS A 146 2.17 12.76 -23.31
CA CYS A 146 3.29 12.52 -22.42
C CYS A 146 4.20 13.75 -22.45
N VAL A 147 4.47 14.32 -21.28
CA VAL A 147 5.44 15.41 -21.09
C VAL A 147 6.70 14.86 -20.43
N ASN A 148 7.85 15.09 -21.06
CA ASN A 148 9.16 14.78 -20.54
C ASN A 148 10.22 15.64 -21.25
N ALA A 149 11.50 15.46 -20.92
CA ALA A 149 12.59 16.22 -21.54
C ALA A 149 12.75 16.00 -23.07
N GLU A 150 12.20 14.91 -23.62
CA GLU A 150 12.16 14.63 -25.07
C GLU A 150 10.86 15.12 -25.74
N ASN A 151 9.85 15.52 -24.97
CA ASN A 151 8.57 16.06 -25.44
C ASN A 151 8.02 17.13 -24.47
N PRO A 152 8.71 18.28 -24.34
CA PRO A 152 8.42 19.26 -23.28
C PRO A 152 7.05 19.92 -23.37
N THR A 153 6.41 19.89 -24.55
CA THR A 153 5.06 20.45 -24.76
C THR A 153 3.95 19.41 -24.73
N GLY A 154 4.29 18.12 -24.64
CA GLY A 154 3.31 17.04 -24.77
C GLY A 154 2.72 16.87 -26.18
N GLY A 155 3.27 17.54 -27.19
CA GLY A 155 2.69 17.60 -28.54
C GLY A 155 2.58 16.25 -29.25
N LYS A 156 1.59 16.15 -30.16
CA LYS A 156 1.36 14.96 -30.99
C LYS A 156 2.46 14.84 -32.05
N GLY A 157 3.23 13.74 -31.99
CA GLY A 157 4.26 13.45 -33.00
C GLY A 157 5.50 14.33 -32.92
N THR A 158 5.72 15.02 -31.79
CA THR A 158 6.84 15.96 -31.59
C THR A 158 7.90 15.43 -30.61
N ALA A 159 7.69 14.25 -30.05
CA ALA A 159 8.61 13.62 -29.10
C ALA A 159 9.89 13.10 -29.77
N ALA A 160 11.00 13.05 -29.02
CA ALA A 160 12.29 12.51 -29.45
C ALA A 160 12.86 13.18 -30.71
N THR A 161 12.63 14.49 -30.84
CA THR A 161 13.13 15.32 -31.95
C THR A 161 14.46 16.00 -31.63
N ALA A 162 14.93 15.93 -30.37
CA ALA A 162 16.22 16.47 -29.97
C ALA A 162 17.37 15.80 -30.74
N ALA A 163 18.40 16.59 -31.07
CA ALA A 163 19.56 16.08 -31.80
C ALA A 163 20.28 14.98 -31.00
N SER A 164 20.64 13.88 -31.66
CA SER A 164 21.36 12.76 -31.04
C SER A 164 22.59 12.41 -31.86
N ALA A 165 23.69 12.08 -31.17
CA ALA A 165 24.91 11.59 -31.80
C ALA A 165 24.72 10.25 -32.54
N LEU A 166 23.63 9.53 -32.25
CA LEU A 166 23.29 8.25 -32.90
C LEU A 166 22.37 8.42 -34.13
N GLY A 167 22.07 9.67 -34.53
CA GLY A 167 21.20 10.00 -35.66
C GLY A 167 19.77 10.38 -35.25
N PRO A 168 18.90 10.73 -36.22
CA PRO A 168 17.54 11.20 -35.95
C PRO A 168 16.66 10.17 -35.22
N SER A 169 15.70 10.64 -34.42
CA SER A 169 14.77 9.79 -33.64
C SER A 169 15.46 8.87 -32.62
N ARG A 170 16.70 9.19 -32.23
CA ARG A 170 17.41 8.56 -31.10
C ARG A 170 17.44 9.53 -29.92
N LYS A 171 17.67 8.99 -28.73
CA LYS A 171 17.75 9.72 -27.45
C LYS A 171 18.71 10.91 -27.58
N GLY A 172 18.19 12.13 -27.40
CA GLY A 172 18.93 13.38 -27.59
C GLY A 172 18.94 14.25 -26.33
N SER A 173 17.80 14.39 -25.64
CA SER A 173 17.63 15.19 -24.42
C SER A 173 16.79 14.43 -23.39
N PRO A 174 17.36 13.43 -22.71
CA PRO A 174 16.57 12.49 -21.92
C PRO A 174 16.18 12.97 -20.51
N CYS A 175 16.79 14.05 -20.07
CA CYS A 175 16.60 14.66 -18.76
C CYS A 175 16.90 16.14 -18.83
N ILE A 176 16.42 16.86 -17.82
CA ILE A 176 16.94 18.19 -17.51
C ILE A 176 18.37 17.98 -17.00
N GLN A 177 19.35 18.49 -17.75
CA GLN A 177 20.76 18.23 -17.49
C GLN A 177 21.19 18.78 -16.12
N THR A 178 20.72 19.98 -15.78
CA THR A 178 21.00 20.64 -14.51
C THR A 178 19.79 21.46 -14.07
N VAL A 179 19.36 21.26 -12.83
CA VAL A 179 18.46 22.17 -12.12
C VAL A 179 19.32 23.01 -11.20
N LYS A 180 19.50 24.29 -11.51
CA LYS A 180 20.44 25.13 -10.74
C LYS A 180 19.93 25.43 -9.33
N ALA A 181 20.84 25.60 -8.39
CA ALA A 181 20.50 25.98 -7.02
C ALA A 181 19.72 27.31 -7.01
N GLY A 182 18.59 27.35 -6.30
CA GLY A 182 17.72 28.52 -6.19
C GLY A 182 16.85 28.79 -7.42
N GLU A 183 16.98 28.03 -8.51
CA GLU A 183 16.13 28.16 -9.69
C GLU A 183 14.94 27.20 -9.65
N SER A 184 13.94 27.48 -10.48
CA SER A 184 12.79 26.61 -10.72
C SER A 184 12.76 26.20 -12.18
N VAL A 185 12.31 24.97 -12.45
CA VAL A 185 12.09 24.46 -13.80
C VAL A 185 10.64 24.02 -13.96
N THR A 186 10.01 24.43 -15.06
CA THR A 186 8.67 23.97 -15.42
C THR A 186 8.77 22.59 -16.05
N LEU A 187 8.17 21.59 -15.41
CA LEU A 187 8.11 20.21 -15.91
C LEU A 187 6.94 20.01 -16.88
N MET A 188 5.84 20.73 -16.68
CA MET A 188 4.65 20.68 -17.54
C MET A 188 3.97 22.04 -17.49
N ASN A 189 3.49 22.50 -18.65
CA ASN A 189 2.62 23.67 -18.78
C ASN A 189 1.76 23.44 -20.02
N VAL A 190 0.57 22.88 -19.83
CA VAL A 190 -0.31 22.47 -20.93
C VAL A 190 -1.76 22.82 -20.64
N ASP A 191 -2.47 23.19 -21.69
CA ASP A 191 -3.92 23.33 -21.68
C ASP A 191 -4.58 21.93 -21.75
N GLY A 192 -5.64 21.77 -20.98
CA GLY A 192 -6.54 20.63 -20.98
C GLY A 192 -7.74 20.84 -21.91
N PRO A 193 -8.88 20.17 -21.66
CA PRO A 193 -9.16 19.35 -20.47
C PRO A 193 -8.38 18.02 -20.48
N GLY A 194 -7.82 17.63 -19.34
CA GLY A 194 -7.00 16.44 -19.22
C GLY A 194 -7.01 15.82 -17.83
N VAL A 195 -6.52 14.58 -17.75
CA VAL A 195 -6.29 13.88 -16.47
C VAL A 195 -4.90 13.27 -16.48
N ILE A 196 -4.01 13.74 -15.60
CA ILE A 196 -2.72 13.07 -15.35
C ILE A 196 -3.02 11.70 -14.76
N ARG A 197 -2.39 10.66 -15.31
CA ARG A 197 -2.60 9.26 -14.95
C ARG A 197 -1.38 8.62 -14.31
N HIS A 198 -0.21 9.16 -14.64
CA HIS A 198 1.04 8.63 -14.16
C HIS A 198 2.10 9.72 -14.15
N ILE A 199 2.84 9.79 -13.05
CA ILE A 199 4.04 10.59 -12.92
C ILE A 199 5.17 9.64 -12.54
N TRP A 200 6.22 9.60 -13.36
CA TRP A 200 7.49 8.97 -13.02
C TRP A 200 8.57 10.02 -12.88
N MET A 201 9.43 9.88 -11.86
CA MET A 201 10.58 10.74 -11.65
C MET A 201 11.77 9.95 -11.11
N THR A 202 12.99 10.41 -11.41
CA THR A 202 14.17 9.98 -10.68
C THR A 202 15.23 11.08 -10.62
N VAL A 203 15.93 11.11 -9.50
CA VAL A 203 16.97 12.08 -9.18
C VAL A 203 17.98 11.44 -8.23
N THR A 204 19.19 12.00 -8.16
CA THR A 204 20.14 11.65 -7.10
C THR A 204 19.59 12.07 -5.73
N ASP A 205 19.94 11.36 -4.66
CA ASP A 205 19.61 11.75 -3.28
C ASP A 205 20.64 12.72 -2.67
N ARG A 206 21.82 12.84 -3.30
CA ARG A 206 22.90 13.76 -2.94
C ARG A 206 23.67 14.27 -4.15
N THR A 207 24.23 15.47 -4.05
CA THR A 207 25.11 16.06 -5.07
C THR A 207 26.58 15.91 -4.70
N SER A 208 26.89 16.10 -3.41
CA SER A 208 28.25 16.04 -2.86
C SER A 208 28.19 15.71 -1.36
N PRO A 209 29.34 15.56 -0.66
CA PRO A 209 29.35 15.48 0.81
C PRO A 209 28.71 16.68 1.51
N THR A 210 28.72 17.87 0.90
CA THR A 210 28.10 19.09 1.43
C THR A 210 26.67 19.30 0.95
N GLY A 211 26.19 18.51 -0.01
CA GLY A 211 24.81 18.57 -0.53
C GLY A 211 24.06 17.25 -0.43
N PRO A 212 23.66 16.79 0.77
CA PRO A 212 23.25 15.40 0.93
C PRO A 212 21.73 15.17 1.08
N ASN A 213 20.90 16.22 0.97
CA ASN A 213 19.45 16.20 1.25
C ASN A 213 18.59 16.56 0.02
N VAL A 214 18.93 16.07 -1.17
CA VAL A 214 18.25 16.46 -2.43
C VAL A 214 16.75 16.15 -2.35
N LEU A 215 16.36 14.98 -1.84
CA LEU A 215 14.96 14.55 -1.76
C LEU A 215 14.08 15.42 -0.85
N ARG A 216 14.68 16.14 0.10
CA ARG A 216 13.97 17.06 1.01
C ARG A 216 13.98 18.51 0.51
N ASN A 217 14.85 18.83 -0.45
CA ASN A 217 15.11 20.19 -0.89
C ASN A 217 14.64 20.49 -2.32
N LEU A 218 14.32 19.47 -3.12
CA LEU A 218 13.57 19.67 -4.34
C LEU A 218 12.07 19.71 -4.03
N ILE A 219 11.44 20.83 -4.34
CA ILE A 219 10.03 21.08 -4.03
C ILE A 219 9.19 20.94 -5.29
N LEU A 220 8.18 20.08 -5.23
CA LEU A 220 7.16 19.94 -6.25
C LEU A 220 6.05 20.96 -5.99
N GLU A 221 5.68 21.72 -7.02
CA GLU A 221 4.59 22.68 -6.98
C GLU A 221 3.65 22.47 -8.18
N PHE A 222 2.39 22.12 -7.91
CA PHE A 222 1.39 21.92 -8.98
C PHE A 222 0.33 23.02 -8.88
N TYR A 223 -0.01 23.59 -10.02
CA TYR A 223 -0.97 24.67 -10.16
C TYR A 223 -2.01 24.25 -11.19
N TRP A 224 -3.28 24.27 -10.80
CA TRP A 224 -4.39 23.89 -11.66
C TRP A 224 -5.09 25.14 -12.20
N ASP A 225 -5.63 25.06 -13.41
CA ASP A 225 -6.66 25.94 -13.96
C ASP A 225 -6.37 27.45 -13.91
N GLY A 226 -5.08 27.80 -13.93
CA GLY A 226 -4.61 29.19 -13.91
C GLY A 226 -4.43 29.78 -12.51
N GLU A 227 -4.54 28.98 -11.45
CA GLU A 227 -4.32 29.44 -10.08
C GLU A 227 -2.91 29.97 -9.85
N GLU A 228 -2.83 31.03 -9.04
CA GLU A 228 -1.57 31.67 -8.67
C GLU A 228 -0.86 30.94 -7.52
N THR A 229 -1.61 30.21 -6.69
CA THR A 229 -1.11 29.45 -5.54
C THR A 229 -1.11 27.95 -5.84
N PRO A 230 -0.11 27.19 -5.35
CA PRO A 230 -0.01 25.78 -5.68
C PRO A 230 -0.98 24.94 -4.84
N SER A 231 -1.77 24.10 -5.51
CA SER A 231 -2.63 23.08 -4.91
C SER A 231 -1.83 21.87 -4.40
N VAL A 232 -0.60 21.69 -4.89
CA VAL A 232 0.38 20.73 -4.36
C VAL A 232 1.67 21.45 -4.01
N GLN A 233 2.16 21.35 -2.77
CA GLN A 233 3.47 21.86 -2.37
C GLN A 233 4.17 20.89 -1.38
N CYS A 234 5.10 20.09 -1.90
CA CYS A 234 5.77 19.04 -1.13
C CYS A 234 7.25 18.87 -1.53
N PRO A 235 8.15 18.51 -0.60
CA PRO A 235 9.42 17.92 -0.98
C PRO A 235 9.20 16.64 -1.82
N ILE A 236 10.01 16.44 -2.87
CA ILE A 236 9.85 15.32 -3.80
C ILE A 236 9.88 13.98 -3.08
N GLY A 237 10.78 13.79 -2.11
CA GLY A 237 10.86 12.54 -1.34
C GLY A 237 9.57 12.27 -0.57
N ASP A 238 9.14 13.24 0.23
CA ASP A 238 7.94 13.15 1.07
C ASP A 238 6.66 12.89 0.26
N PHE A 239 6.51 13.53 -0.91
CA PHE A 239 5.39 13.27 -1.83
C PHE A 239 5.31 11.81 -2.31
N PHE A 240 6.45 11.13 -2.41
CA PHE A 240 6.52 9.71 -2.77
C PHE A 240 6.75 8.80 -1.54
N CYS A 241 6.32 9.23 -0.36
CA CYS A 241 6.45 8.47 0.90
C CYS A 241 7.90 8.13 1.30
N CYS A 242 8.85 8.98 0.90
CA CYS A 242 10.29 8.90 1.18
C CYS A 242 10.77 10.15 1.94
N GLY A 243 10.36 10.25 3.21
CA GLY A 243 10.75 11.31 4.14
C GLY A 243 12.20 11.19 4.62
N HIS A 244 12.59 12.04 5.58
CA HIS A 244 13.94 12.09 6.16
C HIS A 244 15.07 12.32 5.15
N ALA A 245 14.74 12.86 3.97
CA ALA A 245 15.64 12.94 2.81
C ALA A 245 16.21 11.58 2.36
N GLN A 246 15.54 10.48 2.68
CA GLN A 246 15.99 9.11 2.38
C GLN A 246 14.94 8.36 1.58
N ALA A 247 15.41 7.67 0.55
CA ALA A 247 14.54 6.81 -0.24
C ALA A 247 14.39 5.44 0.43
N CYS A 248 13.17 4.92 0.40
CA CYS A 248 12.85 3.54 0.75
C CYS A 248 12.05 2.89 -0.37
N ARG A 249 11.87 1.58 -0.33
CA ARG A 249 10.96 0.91 -1.26
C ARG A 249 9.54 1.10 -0.77
N VAL A 250 8.67 1.55 -1.66
CA VAL A 250 7.24 1.72 -1.38
C VAL A 250 6.47 0.90 -2.41
N ASN A 251 5.53 0.09 -1.95
CA ASN A 251 4.64 -0.68 -2.82
C ASN A 251 3.19 -0.52 -2.35
N SER A 252 2.56 0.58 -2.78
CA SER A 252 1.17 0.90 -2.50
C SER A 252 0.38 1.09 -3.80
N MET A 253 -0.93 1.32 -3.71
CA MET A 253 -1.78 1.53 -4.87
C MET A 253 -1.46 2.84 -5.63
N PRO A 254 -1.44 4.02 -4.98
CA PRO A 254 -1.18 5.27 -5.71
C PRO A 254 0.30 5.64 -5.81
N VAL A 255 1.17 5.13 -4.93
CA VAL A 255 2.60 5.49 -4.87
C VAL A 255 3.47 4.24 -4.86
N VAL A 256 4.44 4.17 -5.76
CA VAL A 256 5.41 3.08 -5.84
C VAL A 256 6.81 3.65 -6.00
N VAL A 257 7.71 3.28 -5.08
CA VAL A 257 9.14 3.61 -5.17
C VAL A 257 9.93 2.32 -5.36
N VAL A 258 10.43 2.14 -6.57
CA VAL A 258 11.20 0.95 -6.98
C VAL A 258 12.71 1.19 -6.80
N PRO A 259 13.59 0.18 -6.99
CA PRO A 259 15.02 0.33 -6.74
C PRO A 259 15.64 1.56 -7.41
N ASN A 260 16.61 2.18 -6.71
CA ASN A 260 17.33 3.37 -7.18
C ASN A 260 16.46 4.61 -7.40
N ARG A 261 15.45 4.85 -6.54
CA ARG A 261 14.62 6.06 -6.55
C ARG A 261 13.82 6.20 -7.86
N GLY A 262 13.27 5.10 -8.34
CA GLY A 262 12.23 5.14 -9.37
C GLY A 262 10.90 5.50 -8.71
N PHE A 263 10.58 6.79 -8.65
CA PHE A 263 9.37 7.32 -8.04
C PHE A 263 8.21 7.23 -9.04
N ASN A 264 7.10 6.59 -8.66
CA ASN A 264 5.89 6.48 -9.49
C ASN A 264 4.68 6.92 -8.68
N CYS A 265 3.82 7.72 -9.30
CA CYS A 265 2.55 8.18 -8.74
C CYS A 265 1.43 7.92 -9.76
N TYR A 266 0.31 7.37 -9.27
CA TYR A 266 -0.86 6.95 -10.05
C TYR A 266 -2.15 7.63 -9.57
N PHE A 267 -2.06 8.68 -8.74
CA PHE A 267 -3.21 9.53 -8.47
C PHE A 267 -3.71 10.14 -9.79
N SER A 268 -5.03 10.10 -9.99
CA SER A 268 -5.65 10.78 -11.13
C SER A 268 -5.69 12.28 -10.84
N MET A 269 -5.11 13.13 -11.67
CA MET A 269 -5.11 14.59 -11.44
C MET A 269 -5.79 15.27 -12.61
N PRO A 270 -7.12 15.51 -12.53
CA PRO A 270 -7.85 16.25 -13.56
C PRO A 270 -7.45 17.72 -13.59
N PHE A 271 -7.49 18.35 -14.77
CA PHE A 271 -7.20 19.76 -14.98
C PHE A 271 -7.84 20.31 -16.27
N GLU A 272 -8.21 21.58 -16.27
CA GLU A 272 -8.44 22.40 -17.45
C GLU A 272 -7.15 23.09 -17.93
N HIS A 273 -6.24 23.40 -17.01
CA HIS A 273 -4.85 23.76 -17.31
C HIS A 273 -3.92 23.22 -16.21
N ALA A 274 -2.74 22.72 -16.57
CA ALA A 274 -1.80 22.17 -15.62
C ALA A 274 -0.42 22.79 -15.78
N ARG A 275 0.07 23.41 -14.69
CA ARG A 275 1.45 23.88 -14.56
C ARG A 275 2.13 23.15 -13.41
N ILE A 276 3.14 22.34 -13.71
CA ILE A 276 3.94 21.61 -12.72
C ILE A 276 5.35 22.16 -12.73
N VAL A 277 5.83 22.56 -11.55
CA VAL A 277 7.13 23.17 -11.33
C VAL A 277 7.93 22.34 -10.34
N LEU A 278 9.24 22.24 -10.59
CA LEU A 278 10.23 21.74 -9.65
C LEU A 278 11.12 22.92 -9.23
N ARG A 279 11.05 23.30 -7.95
CA ARG A 279 11.91 24.33 -7.37
C ARG A 279 13.09 23.69 -6.67
N ASN A 280 14.30 24.17 -6.94
CA ASN A 280 15.51 23.66 -6.30
C ASN A 280 15.94 24.54 -5.11
N ASP A 281 15.52 24.16 -3.91
CA ASP A 281 16.02 24.78 -2.66
C ASP A 281 17.31 24.11 -2.15
N HIS A 282 17.82 23.11 -2.88
CA HIS A 282 19.08 22.45 -2.52
C HIS A 282 20.24 23.43 -2.57
N ASN A 283 21.29 23.18 -1.78
CA ASN A 283 22.43 24.09 -1.70
C ASN A 283 23.35 24.06 -2.92
N GLU A 284 23.13 23.13 -3.84
CA GLU A 284 23.97 22.87 -4.99
C GLU A 284 23.10 22.58 -6.22
N ASP A 285 23.71 22.71 -7.39
CA ASP A 285 23.10 22.31 -8.65
C ASP A 285 22.80 20.81 -8.64
N VAL A 286 21.59 20.43 -9.06
CA VAL A 286 21.18 19.04 -9.13
C VAL A 286 21.30 18.55 -10.58
N PRO A 287 22.19 17.59 -10.86
CA PRO A 287 22.37 17.07 -12.21
C PRO A 287 21.30 16.02 -12.56
N ALA A 288 21.03 15.89 -13.85
CA ALA A 288 20.31 14.78 -14.47
C ALA A 288 18.97 14.45 -13.79
N PHE A 289 18.03 15.40 -13.83
CA PHE A 289 16.66 15.18 -13.34
C PHE A 289 15.79 14.57 -14.45
N PHE A 290 15.35 13.33 -14.25
CA PHE A 290 14.50 12.61 -15.19
C PHE A 290 13.06 12.62 -14.71
N TYR A 291 12.12 12.83 -15.64
CA TYR A 291 10.70 12.78 -15.34
C TYR A 291 9.89 12.35 -16.57
N GLN A 292 8.68 11.87 -16.30
CA GLN A 292 7.65 11.60 -17.28
C GLN A 292 6.29 11.87 -16.64
N ILE A 293 5.46 12.68 -17.30
CA ILE A 293 4.10 12.98 -16.86
C ILE A 293 3.17 12.53 -17.98
N ASP A 294 2.47 11.43 -17.76
CA ASP A 294 1.52 10.86 -18.71
C ASP A 294 0.11 11.30 -18.36
N TYR A 295 -0.60 11.85 -19.33
CA TYR A 295 -1.97 12.30 -19.17
C TYR A 295 -2.85 11.87 -20.34
N THR A 296 -4.14 11.80 -20.08
CA THR A 296 -5.16 11.58 -21.11
C THR A 296 -5.92 12.87 -21.30
N GLU A 297 -5.86 13.39 -22.52
CA GLU A 297 -6.61 14.56 -22.97
C GLU A 297 -8.04 14.14 -23.36
N TYR A 298 -9.02 14.96 -22.99
CA TYR A 298 -10.45 14.73 -23.20
C TYR A 298 -11.09 15.92 -23.92
N ASP A 299 -12.28 15.70 -24.49
CA ASP A 299 -13.06 16.80 -25.08
C ASP A 299 -13.73 17.66 -24.00
N SER A 300 -13.98 17.09 -22.83
CA SER A 300 -14.47 17.77 -21.63
C SER A 300 -14.23 16.90 -20.39
N LEU A 301 -14.13 17.53 -19.21
CA LEU A 301 -14.21 16.83 -17.93
C LEU A 301 -15.67 16.74 -17.46
N PRO A 302 -16.04 15.68 -16.71
CA PRO A 302 -17.35 15.62 -16.07
C PRO A 302 -17.59 16.82 -15.14
N ALA A 303 -18.83 17.27 -15.03
CA ALA A 303 -19.21 18.32 -14.07
C ALA A 303 -18.87 17.89 -12.63
N GLY A 304 -18.40 18.83 -11.81
CA GLY A 304 -18.00 18.55 -10.42
C GLY A 304 -16.70 17.78 -10.27
N THR A 305 -15.86 17.71 -11.31
CA THR A 305 -14.53 17.10 -11.22
C THR A 305 -13.63 17.90 -10.27
N MET A 306 -13.20 17.28 -9.18
CA MET A 306 -12.29 17.86 -8.18
C MET A 306 -10.84 17.92 -8.66
N ARG A 307 -10.01 18.73 -8.00
CA ARG A 307 -8.58 18.83 -8.22
C ARG A 307 -7.80 18.14 -7.12
N PHE A 308 -6.69 17.53 -7.51
CA PHE A 308 -5.81 16.82 -6.60
C PHE A 308 -4.93 17.80 -5.82
N HIS A 309 -4.83 17.59 -4.52
CA HIS A 309 -4.05 18.41 -3.61
C HIS A 309 -3.12 17.56 -2.77
N ALA A 310 -1.98 18.15 -2.41
CA ALA A 310 -1.09 17.58 -1.41
C ALA A 310 -0.27 18.66 -0.71
N GLN A 311 -0.22 18.60 0.62
CA GLN A 311 0.48 19.61 1.43
C GLN A 311 1.45 18.93 2.38
N TRP A 312 2.69 19.41 2.40
CA TRP A 312 3.69 19.02 3.38
C TRP A 312 3.68 19.94 4.61
N ARG A 313 3.73 19.35 5.82
CA ARG A 313 3.85 20.06 7.09
C ARG A 313 4.93 19.42 7.96
N ARG A 314 5.42 20.19 8.95
CA ARG A 314 6.36 19.70 9.97
C ARG A 314 6.28 20.51 11.25
N GLU A 315 6.50 19.83 12.36
CA GLU A 315 6.92 20.41 13.63
C GLU A 315 8.24 19.76 14.05
N ARG A 316 9.30 20.57 14.21
CA ARG A 316 10.63 20.04 14.57
C ARG A 316 10.66 19.42 15.97
N VAL A 317 9.81 19.93 16.84
CA VAL A 317 9.51 19.42 18.18
C VAL A 317 8.04 19.75 18.38
N THR A 318 7.20 18.73 18.45
CA THR A 318 5.77 18.90 18.78
C THR A 318 5.61 19.45 20.19
N GLU A 319 4.49 20.11 20.47
CA GLU A 319 4.20 20.69 21.79
C GLU A 319 3.43 19.66 22.66
N LEU A 320 3.78 19.53 23.94
CA LEU A 320 3.07 18.63 24.86
C LEU A 320 1.59 19.02 24.96
N ALA A 321 0.70 18.02 24.99
CA ALA A 321 -0.75 18.20 25.07
C ALA A 321 -1.36 19.05 23.92
N ARG A 322 -0.65 19.18 22.81
CA ARG A 322 -1.15 19.80 21.58
C ARG A 322 -0.95 18.84 20.42
N ASP A 323 -2.06 18.46 19.80
CA ASP A 323 -2.05 17.52 18.69
C ASP A 323 -1.34 18.15 17.46
N TYR A 324 -0.42 17.42 16.86
CA TYR A 324 0.25 17.78 15.61
C TYR A 324 -0.75 17.92 14.47
N VAL A 325 -0.68 19.05 13.77
CA VAL A 325 -1.58 19.34 12.65
C VAL A 325 -1.06 18.72 11.35
N VAL A 326 -1.73 17.67 10.87
CA VAL A 326 -1.45 17.00 9.59
C VAL A 326 -2.01 17.81 8.42
N LEU A 327 -3.21 18.37 8.56
CA LEU A 327 -3.88 19.21 7.58
C LEU A 327 -4.84 20.17 8.28
N ASP A 328 -4.89 21.42 7.84
CA ASP A 328 -5.82 22.44 8.37
C ASP A 328 -6.06 23.53 7.31
N GLY A 329 -7.13 24.31 7.49
CA GLY A 329 -7.50 25.42 6.61
C GLY A 329 -8.15 25.00 5.29
N VAL A 330 -8.53 23.71 5.16
CA VAL A 330 -9.31 23.22 4.01
C VAL A 330 -10.71 23.80 4.09
N GLN A 331 -11.18 24.36 2.99
CA GLN A 331 -12.52 24.91 2.84
C GLN A 331 -13.09 24.45 1.50
N GLY A 332 -14.40 24.21 1.46
CA GLY A 332 -15.12 23.70 0.31
C GLY A 332 -15.41 22.21 0.40
N ARG A 333 -15.84 21.64 -0.72
CA ARG A 333 -16.29 20.24 -0.82
C ARG A 333 -15.18 19.35 -1.35
N GLY A 334 -14.96 18.20 -0.73
CA GLY A 334 -13.90 17.29 -1.13
C GLY A 334 -13.91 15.92 -0.48
N ALA A 335 -12.78 15.23 -0.65
CA ALA A 335 -12.49 13.95 -0.03
C ALA A 335 -11.01 13.84 0.34
N TYR A 336 -10.71 13.56 1.60
CA TYR A 336 -9.38 13.18 2.05
C TYR A 336 -9.08 11.74 1.67
N ILE A 337 -7.91 11.50 1.07
CA ILE A 337 -7.57 10.21 0.47
C ILE A 337 -6.29 9.59 1.02
N GLY A 338 -5.55 10.28 1.90
CA GLY A 338 -4.45 9.64 2.60
C GLY A 338 -3.44 10.56 3.25
N THR A 339 -2.50 9.91 3.93
CA THR A 339 -1.45 10.52 4.74
C THR A 339 -0.15 9.77 4.54
N TYR A 340 0.95 10.50 4.38
CA TYR A 340 2.30 10.02 4.67
C TYR A 340 2.79 10.70 5.95
N LEU A 341 3.39 9.94 6.86
CA LEU A 341 3.95 10.42 8.12
C LEU A 341 5.43 10.05 8.20
N ALA A 342 6.28 11.02 8.52
CA ALA A 342 7.69 10.87 8.77
C ALA A 342 7.99 11.31 10.22
N LEU A 343 8.21 10.35 11.10
CA LEU A 343 8.46 10.56 12.52
C LEU A 343 9.94 10.37 12.83
N THR A 344 10.52 11.27 13.62
CA THR A 344 11.77 11.03 14.36
C THR A 344 11.44 11.04 15.85
N ALA A 345 11.48 9.87 16.48
CA ALA A 345 11.20 9.72 17.90
C ALA A 345 12.36 10.30 18.73
N LEU A 346 12.13 11.41 19.41
CA LEU A 346 13.10 12.08 20.28
C LEU A 346 13.04 11.54 21.71
N GLU A 347 11.89 11.01 22.10
CA GLU A 347 11.69 10.36 23.38
C GLU A 347 11.73 8.83 23.26
N SER A 348 12.12 8.19 24.37
CA SER A 348 12.14 6.73 24.49
C SER A 348 10.71 6.16 24.58
N ARG A 349 10.60 4.82 24.70
CA ARG A 349 9.32 4.09 24.81
C ARG A 349 8.44 4.23 23.56
N TRP A 350 7.26 3.60 23.61
CA TRP A 350 6.36 3.54 22.46
C TRP A 350 5.84 4.93 22.10
N TRP A 351 5.74 5.21 20.81
CA TRP A 351 5.45 6.55 20.28
C TRP A 351 4.04 6.71 19.73
N GLY A 352 3.34 5.60 19.52
CA GLY A 352 2.17 5.57 18.66
C GLY A 352 0.85 5.39 19.37
N GLU A 353 0.72 5.64 20.67
CA GLU A 353 -0.61 5.53 21.32
C GLU A 353 -1.57 6.66 20.91
N GLY A 354 -1.02 7.78 20.42
CA GLY A 354 -1.85 8.92 20.04
C GLY A 354 -2.78 8.64 18.86
N GLU A 355 -4.04 9.00 19.02
CA GLU A 355 -5.09 8.86 18.00
C GLU A 355 -4.88 9.85 16.83
N VAL A 356 -5.29 9.47 15.62
CA VAL A 356 -5.47 10.39 14.49
C VAL A 356 -6.92 10.83 14.47
N LYS A 357 -7.15 12.15 14.43
CA LYS A 357 -8.46 12.79 14.52
C LYS A 357 -8.79 13.56 13.25
N MET A 358 -10.03 13.48 12.80
CA MET A 358 -10.54 14.28 11.70
C MET A 358 -11.81 15.00 12.12
N TYR A 359 -11.75 16.33 12.05
CA TYR A 359 -12.83 17.26 12.32
C TYR A 359 -13.42 17.64 10.97
N ILE A 360 -14.72 17.39 10.78
CA ILE A 360 -15.40 17.45 9.50
C ILE A 360 -16.57 18.42 9.61
N ASP A 361 -16.69 19.34 8.65
CA ASP A 361 -17.85 20.20 8.46
C ASP A 361 -18.32 20.95 9.72
N GLY A 362 -17.40 21.69 10.33
CA GLY A 362 -17.69 22.56 11.48
C GLY A 362 -17.50 21.91 12.86
N ASP A 363 -16.97 20.68 12.92
CA ASP A 363 -16.49 20.09 14.17
C ASP A 363 -15.45 20.99 14.86
N ASP A 364 -15.63 21.27 16.15
CA ASP A 364 -14.75 22.16 16.92
C ASP A 364 -13.87 21.42 17.94
N GLN A 365 -14.46 20.96 19.04
CA GLN A 365 -13.78 20.36 20.20
C GLN A 365 -13.60 18.85 20.03
N TYR A 366 -14.51 18.18 19.32
CA TYR A 366 -14.51 16.73 19.18
C TYR A 366 -14.56 16.34 17.71
N PRO A 367 -13.74 15.36 17.28
CA PRO A 367 -13.72 14.94 15.90
C PRO A 367 -14.87 13.97 15.59
N THR A 368 -15.44 14.08 14.40
CA THR A 368 -16.36 13.06 13.85
C THR A 368 -15.67 11.72 13.62
N TRP A 369 -14.38 11.72 13.27
CA TRP A 369 -13.62 10.50 13.00
C TRP A 369 -12.36 10.43 13.85
N CYS A 370 -12.12 9.28 14.49
CA CYS A 370 -10.95 9.05 15.32
C CYS A 370 -10.42 7.62 15.15
N SER A 371 -9.10 7.44 15.12
CA SER A 371 -8.45 6.13 15.30
C SER A 371 -8.28 5.78 16.79
N THR A 372 -7.75 4.59 17.09
CA THR A 372 -7.44 4.15 18.46
C THR A 372 -5.98 4.33 18.86
N GLY A 373 -5.11 4.60 17.88
CA GLY A 373 -3.67 4.76 18.00
C GLY A 373 -3.08 5.03 16.62
N ALA A 374 -1.79 5.36 16.59
CA ALA A 374 -1.06 5.63 15.35
C ALA A 374 -0.77 4.34 14.58
N GLU A 375 -0.34 3.27 15.23
CA GLU A 375 -0.14 1.98 14.56
C GLU A 375 -1.45 1.45 14.00
N ASP A 376 -2.54 1.62 14.75
CA ASP A 376 -3.87 1.20 14.37
C ASP A 376 -4.36 2.02 13.17
N TYR A 377 -4.09 3.34 13.17
CA TYR A 377 -4.34 4.20 12.02
C TYR A 377 -3.63 3.67 10.77
N PHE A 378 -2.36 3.27 10.88
CA PHE A 378 -1.58 2.72 9.76
C PHE A 378 -1.80 1.22 9.51
N GLY A 379 -2.88 0.63 10.06
CA GLY A 379 -3.29 -0.75 9.81
C GLY A 379 -2.39 -1.82 10.43
N GLY A 380 -1.54 -1.43 11.38
CA GLY A 380 -0.78 -2.32 12.24
C GLY A 380 -1.55 -2.68 13.51
N ALA A 381 -0.82 -3.25 14.47
CA ALA A 381 -1.25 -3.48 15.84
C ALA A 381 -0.01 -3.77 16.69
N TRP A 382 -0.13 -3.63 18.02
CA TRP A 382 0.91 -4.04 18.99
C TRP A 382 2.30 -3.50 18.64
N SER A 383 2.38 -2.20 18.37
CA SER A 383 3.63 -1.50 18.05
C SER A 383 4.42 -2.06 16.86
N PHE A 384 3.78 -2.81 15.95
CA PHE A 384 4.44 -3.54 14.87
C PHE A 384 5.53 -4.52 15.35
N ALA A 385 5.46 -4.95 16.62
CA ALA A 385 6.54 -5.65 17.29
C ALA A 385 6.75 -7.06 16.75
N ASP A 386 8.02 -7.46 16.66
CA ASP A 386 8.48 -8.84 16.64
C ASP A 386 9.67 -8.99 17.60
N PHE A 387 9.99 -10.22 17.97
CA PHE A 387 11.01 -10.53 18.97
C PHE A 387 12.03 -11.51 18.40
N ASP A 388 13.31 -11.18 18.57
CA ASP A 388 14.38 -12.10 18.16
C ASP A 388 14.53 -13.29 19.15
N GLU A 389 15.46 -14.19 18.85
CA GLU A 389 15.75 -15.39 19.68
C GLU A 389 16.20 -15.07 21.12
N HIS A 390 16.58 -13.82 21.39
CA HIS A 390 16.97 -13.33 22.71
C HIS A 390 15.86 -12.50 23.38
N GLY A 391 14.68 -12.42 22.78
CA GLY A 391 13.55 -11.64 23.29
C GLY A 391 13.69 -10.13 23.10
N ARG A 392 14.57 -9.67 22.21
CA ARG A 392 14.71 -8.23 21.91
C ARG A 392 13.67 -7.84 20.87
N MET A 393 12.90 -6.79 21.20
CA MET A 393 11.87 -6.25 20.33
C MET A 393 12.49 -5.50 19.15
N HIS A 394 11.89 -5.66 17.98
CA HIS A 394 12.12 -4.83 16.81
C HIS A 394 10.80 -4.58 16.06
N GLU A 395 10.73 -3.45 15.36
CA GLU A 395 9.57 -3.08 14.54
C GLU A 395 9.65 -3.72 13.15
N GLN A 396 8.56 -4.31 12.68
CA GLN A 396 8.47 -4.91 11.34
C GLN A 396 8.01 -3.88 10.30
N THR A 397 8.85 -3.67 9.28
CA THR A 397 8.48 -2.85 8.12
C THR A 397 7.66 -3.66 7.11
N PHE A 398 6.71 -3.01 6.44
CA PHE A 398 5.88 -3.65 5.41
C PHE A 398 5.33 -2.64 4.39
N CYS A 399 4.80 -3.17 3.30
CA CYS A 399 4.03 -2.43 2.30
C CYS A 399 2.78 -3.22 1.93
N ALA A 400 1.65 -2.54 1.84
CA ALA A 400 0.40 -3.06 1.30
C ALA A 400 -0.28 -2.00 0.42
N PRO A 401 -1.30 -2.37 -0.38
CA PRO A 401 -1.92 -1.42 -1.32
C PRO A 401 -2.43 -0.12 -0.68
N TYR A 402 -2.95 -0.17 0.55
CA TYR A 402 -3.59 0.97 1.20
C TYR A 402 -2.94 1.41 2.52
N VAL A 403 -2.02 0.63 3.07
CA VAL A 403 -1.34 0.92 4.34
C VAL A 403 0.11 0.42 4.29
N GLY A 404 1.01 1.05 5.03
CA GLY A 404 2.39 0.59 5.09
C GLY A 404 3.26 1.31 6.11
N PHE A 405 4.32 0.61 6.50
CA PHE A 405 5.42 1.12 7.32
C PHE A 405 6.74 0.78 6.59
N PRO A 406 7.06 1.46 5.47
CA PRO A 406 8.18 1.06 4.60
C PRO A 406 9.58 1.45 5.13
N PHE A 407 9.68 2.39 6.07
CA PHE A 407 10.97 2.97 6.46
C PHE A 407 11.17 2.95 7.97
N TYR A 408 12.28 2.36 8.41
CA TYR A 408 12.79 2.41 9.77
C TYR A 408 14.30 2.60 9.72
N SER A 409 14.85 3.56 10.47
CA SER A 409 16.31 3.73 10.60
C SER A 409 16.70 4.36 11.93
N GLN A 410 17.84 3.95 12.46
CA GLN A 410 18.53 4.61 13.59
C GLN A 410 19.89 5.15 13.16
N ARG A 411 20.09 5.31 11.85
CA ARG A 411 21.34 5.78 11.26
C ARG A 411 21.07 6.82 10.18
N LEU A 412 21.99 7.77 10.06
CA LEU A 412 22.07 8.68 8.92
C LEU A 412 22.18 7.90 7.62
N ALA A 413 21.69 8.49 6.54
CA ALA A 413 21.87 7.97 5.18
C ALA A 413 23.34 7.58 4.94
N SER A 414 23.56 6.46 4.26
CA SER A 414 24.88 5.84 4.09
C SER A 414 25.96 6.82 3.61
N HIS A 415 27.22 6.58 4.05
CA HIS A 415 28.42 7.33 3.66
C HIS A 415 28.55 8.75 4.21
N ARG A 416 28.08 9.00 5.45
CA ARG A 416 28.31 10.25 6.19
C ARG A 416 29.18 10.03 7.44
N GLU A 417 30.19 9.19 7.37
CA GLU A 417 31.12 8.96 8.49
C GLU A 417 32.19 10.06 8.58
N SER A 418 32.51 10.48 9.80
CA SER A 418 33.51 11.50 10.10
C SER A 418 33.99 11.36 11.54
N ALA A 419 35.19 11.87 11.84
CA ALA A 419 35.66 11.98 13.21
C ALA A 419 34.87 13.01 14.04
N TYR A 420 34.06 13.86 13.40
CA TYR A 420 33.38 14.99 14.03
C TYR A 420 31.88 14.80 14.24
N TRP A 421 31.25 13.74 13.73
CA TRP A 421 29.83 13.49 13.93
C TRP A 421 29.50 12.00 13.91
N ASP A 422 28.56 11.60 14.76
CA ASP A 422 28.04 10.24 14.82
C ASP A 422 27.11 9.97 13.62
N VAL A 423 27.05 8.71 13.20
CA VAL A 423 26.09 8.21 12.22
C VAL A 423 24.80 7.75 12.88
N ASN A 424 24.77 7.55 14.20
CA ASN A 424 23.54 7.21 14.91
C ASN A 424 22.60 8.41 14.99
N THR A 425 21.31 8.15 14.80
CA THR A 425 20.23 9.14 14.92
C THR A 425 19.22 8.65 15.94
N PRO A 426 18.33 9.53 16.44
CA PRO A 426 17.08 9.05 17.02
C PRO A 426 16.32 8.17 16.00
N VAL A 427 15.36 7.38 16.48
CA VAL A 427 14.67 6.41 15.64
C VAL A 427 13.76 7.14 14.65
N THR A 428 14.02 6.94 13.36
CA THR A 428 13.25 7.53 12.26
C THR A 428 12.34 6.49 11.63
N ARG A 429 11.11 6.91 11.31
CA ARG A 429 10.04 6.07 10.75
C ARG A 429 9.35 6.79 9.60
N GLY A 430 8.84 6.02 8.65
CA GLY A 430 8.00 6.50 7.56
C GLY A 430 6.83 5.56 7.36
N LEU A 431 5.60 6.07 7.44
CA LEU A 431 4.35 5.31 7.35
C LEU A 431 3.38 5.98 6.38
N TYR A 432 2.52 5.20 5.71
CA TYR A 432 1.46 5.73 4.85
C TYR A 432 0.13 5.01 5.06
N ARG A 433 -0.96 5.74 4.85
CA ARG A 433 -2.33 5.22 4.72
C ARG A 433 -3.07 5.93 3.59
N TRP A 434 -3.82 5.15 2.81
CA TRP A 434 -4.63 5.61 1.70
C TRP A 434 -6.10 5.29 1.95
N HIS A 435 -6.90 6.34 2.14
CA HIS A 435 -8.37 6.31 2.21
C HIS A 435 -8.98 6.24 0.80
N ILE A 436 -8.57 5.24 0.02
CA ILE A 436 -9.08 4.99 -1.34
C ILE A 436 -10.34 4.12 -1.31
N PRO A 437 -10.34 2.95 -0.63
CA PRO A 437 -11.57 2.17 -0.47
C PRO A 437 -12.54 2.79 0.55
N ASP A 438 -12.05 3.69 1.39
CA ASP A 438 -12.75 4.36 2.50
C ASP A 438 -12.47 5.88 2.55
N PRO A 439 -12.80 6.68 1.50
CA PRO A 439 -12.54 8.12 1.50
C PRO A 439 -13.28 8.85 2.62
N ILE A 440 -12.64 9.90 3.17
CA ILE A 440 -13.25 10.75 4.19
C ILE A 440 -13.79 12.00 3.50
N TYR A 441 -15.10 12.08 3.35
CA TYR A 441 -15.78 13.18 2.66
C TYR A 441 -16.02 14.37 3.59
N PHE A 442 -16.00 15.57 3.01
CA PHE A 442 -16.36 16.83 3.66
C PHE A 442 -17.07 17.74 2.64
N GLU A 443 -18.04 18.53 3.11
CA GLU A 443 -18.83 19.45 2.30
C GLU A 443 -18.42 20.92 2.48
N HIS A 444 -17.84 21.26 3.63
CA HIS A 444 -17.51 22.62 4.04
C HIS A 444 -16.06 22.81 4.48
N ASP A 445 -15.56 21.94 5.35
CA ASP A 445 -14.20 22.07 5.89
C ASP A 445 -13.66 20.75 6.46
N LEU A 446 -12.33 20.68 6.56
CA LEU A 446 -11.62 19.53 7.09
C LEU A 446 -10.38 19.97 7.87
N ARG A 447 -10.21 19.43 9.08
CA ARG A 447 -8.96 19.48 9.85
C ARG A 447 -8.56 18.08 10.27
N VAL A 448 -7.28 17.75 10.13
CA VAL A 448 -6.71 16.46 10.49
C VAL A 448 -5.54 16.66 11.45
N GLU A 449 -5.61 15.98 12.58
CA GLU A 449 -4.63 16.09 13.66
C GLU A 449 -4.18 14.69 14.11
N TRP A 450 -3.00 14.62 14.72
CA TRP A 450 -2.49 13.41 15.35
C TRP A 450 -2.06 13.75 16.77
N GLN A 451 -2.41 12.93 17.76
CA GLN A 451 -1.95 13.14 19.14
C GLN A 451 -0.53 12.61 19.34
N GLN A 452 0.25 13.29 20.17
CA GLN A 452 1.60 12.82 20.52
C GLN A 452 1.59 12.19 21.89
N ILE A 453 1.09 10.96 21.93
CA ILE A 453 0.99 10.16 23.16
C ILE A 453 1.83 8.88 23.00
N GLY A 454 2.66 8.62 24.00
CA GLY A 454 3.40 7.37 24.14
C GLY A 454 2.80 6.46 25.21
N THR A 455 3.31 5.23 25.28
CA THR A 455 3.03 4.32 26.41
C THR A 455 4.31 3.74 26.99
N GLU A 456 4.32 3.62 28.30
CA GLU A 456 5.40 3.04 29.09
C GLU A 456 4.85 2.19 30.24
N GLU A 457 5.74 1.69 31.11
CA GLU A 457 5.40 0.80 32.22
C GLU A 457 4.36 1.42 33.19
N GLY A 458 4.33 2.76 33.29
CA GLY A 458 3.39 3.52 34.11
C GLY A 458 2.07 3.91 33.42
N GLY A 459 1.89 3.58 32.14
CA GLY A 459 0.75 3.98 31.32
C GLY A 459 1.09 5.02 30.25
N ASN A 460 0.07 5.75 29.81
CA ASN A 460 0.21 6.72 28.72
C ASN A 460 0.82 8.04 29.20
N PHE A 461 1.63 8.67 28.35
CA PHE A 461 2.26 9.95 28.62
C PHE A 461 2.31 10.84 27.37
N GLU A 462 2.26 12.16 27.57
CA GLU A 462 2.48 13.16 26.52
C GLU A 462 3.94 13.16 26.09
N ARG A 463 4.21 13.20 24.79
CA ARG A 463 5.58 13.16 24.24
C ARG A 463 5.81 14.25 23.19
N GLN A 464 7.08 14.60 22.99
CA GLN A 464 7.53 15.54 21.97
C GLN A 464 8.44 14.84 20.96
N ASP A 465 8.12 14.97 19.68
CA ASP A 465 8.90 14.36 18.60
C ASP A 465 9.09 15.33 17.43
N ASP A 466 9.94 14.97 16.48
CA ASP A 466 10.03 15.69 15.20
C ASP A 466 9.16 14.97 14.18
N VAL A 467 8.07 15.63 13.78
CA VAL A 467 7.04 15.04 12.93
C VAL A 467 6.92 15.86 11.66
N ALA A 468 6.99 15.19 10.51
CA ALA A 468 6.61 15.75 9.23
C ALA A 468 5.53 14.87 8.58
N SER A 469 4.68 15.46 7.74
CA SER A 469 3.63 14.72 7.05
C SER A 469 3.35 15.27 5.66
N VAL A 470 2.76 14.44 4.81
CA VAL A 470 2.05 14.89 3.60
C VAL A 470 0.61 14.44 3.69
N ALA A 471 -0.31 15.38 3.62
CA ALA A 471 -1.72 15.11 3.43
C ALA A 471 -2.05 15.08 1.94
N TYR A 472 -2.96 14.18 1.51
CA TYR A 472 -3.42 14.06 0.14
C TYR A 472 -4.95 14.09 0.10
N TRP A 473 -5.54 14.90 -0.77
CA TRP A 473 -6.99 15.02 -0.89
C TRP A 473 -7.42 15.49 -2.29
N TYR A 474 -8.71 15.38 -2.56
CA TYR A 474 -9.37 16.05 -3.68
C TYR A 474 -10.34 17.10 -3.14
N GLN A 475 -10.44 18.25 -3.80
CA GLN A 475 -11.50 19.22 -3.51
C GLN A 475 -11.92 19.99 -4.75
N LEU A 476 -13.07 20.62 -4.69
CA LEU A 476 -13.45 21.67 -5.63
C LEU A 476 -12.64 22.94 -5.35
N GLU A 477 -12.31 23.66 -6.42
CA GLU A 477 -11.63 24.96 -6.34
C GLU A 477 -12.64 26.09 -6.07
N PRO A 478 -12.21 27.22 -5.49
CA PRO A 478 -10.83 27.53 -5.08
C PRO A 478 -10.42 26.90 -3.75
N HIS A 479 -9.14 26.61 -3.59
CA HIS A 479 -8.53 26.21 -2.33
C HIS A 479 -7.97 27.40 -1.54
N THR A 480 -7.82 27.20 -0.23
CA THR A 480 -7.11 28.15 0.64
C THR A 480 -5.61 28.08 0.35
N PRO A 481 -4.93 29.21 0.06
CA PRO A 481 -3.48 29.23 -0.14
C PRO A 481 -2.72 28.60 1.02
N PHE A 482 -1.74 27.76 0.70
CA PHE A 482 -0.92 27.10 1.70
C PHE A 482 0.02 28.10 2.40
N THR A 483 0.26 27.88 3.69
CA THR A 483 1.36 28.54 4.39
C THR A 483 2.68 28.22 3.67
N PRO A 484 3.61 29.19 3.53
CA PRO A 484 4.88 28.94 2.86
C PRO A 484 5.62 27.73 3.44
N ILE A 485 6.04 26.83 2.57
CA ILE A 485 6.91 25.72 2.94
C ILE A 485 8.19 26.27 3.59
N GLY A 486 8.38 26.02 4.89
CA GLY A 486 9.50 26.56 5.68
C GLY A 486 10.85 26.24 5.05
N ASP A 487 11.88 27.08 5.27
CA ASP A 487 13.14 27.05 4.51
C ASP A 487 13.93 25.72 4.56
N ARG A 488 15.04 25.65 3.80
CA ARG A 488 15.92 24.47 3.78
C ARG A 488 16.38 24.05 5.19
N HIS A 489 16.70 24.99 6.07
CA HIS A 489 17.20 24.70 7.41
C HIS A 489 16.09 24.13 8.30
N PHE A 490 14.89 24.70 8.20
CA PHE A 490 13.70 24.20 8.86
C PHE A 490 13.35 22.77 8.42
N ARG A 491 13.57 22.43 7.14
CA ARG A 491 13.28 21.11 6.55
C ARG A 491 14.37 20.07 6.77
N GLN A 492 15.54 20.44 7.28
CA GLN A 492 16.65 19.51 7.48
C GLN A 492 16.26 18.36 8.44
N PRO A 493 16.39 17.09 8.02
CA PRO A 493 16.21 15.94 8.92
C PRO A 493 17.20 16.02 10.09
N ARG A 494 16.81 15.44 11.24
CA ARG A 494 17.63 15.49 12.45
C ARG A 494 18.87 14.61 12.38
#